data_AF-A0A2G5LD30-F1
#
_entry.id   AF-A0A2G5LD30-F1
#
_cell.length_a   1.000
_cell.length_b   1.000
_cell.length_c   1.000
_cell.angle_alpha   90.00
_cell.angle_beta   90.00
_cell.angle_gamma   90.00
#
_symmetry.space_group_name_H-M   'P 1'
#
loop_
_entity.id
_entity.type
_entity.pdbx_description
1 polymer ?
#
loop_
_entity_poly.entity_id
_entity_poly.type
_entity_poly.pdbx_seq_one_letter_code
_entity_poly.pdbx_strand_id
1 'polypeptide(L)'
;MALVKSLLFIPDISGFTHFVQTTEVQHCEHVIAELLEVLISSNTQNLKLAEVEGDALFFYKENHIPSQEKLLAQVETMYTAFYSHLKMMETNRICPCRACASAPDLELKIVLHCGELQFMTVQGNRKPFGESVIQAHRLLKNSIESDNYVLVSKELAGEIGLQSSYQSMLFQFRESENSYDGKPISYLFAEIEVEKLKLLGFEPPEIVITDRPPDFVLERELNIDPYELFELLTNYRHRHLWIDGVEEFKFNEYEVTRAGTEHVCVINGKHFNFTTVIKDVPIDQLIYGELTTDPSPVDKLYLFYILEPKGEDKTLLKVEQYWTTRTLLQKLLMATIAKNQISKGLIAAIDKLERLVNQNKTNSKSLLNY
;
A
#
# COMPACT_ATOMS: atom_id res chain seq x y z
N MET A 1 6.84 41.74 -22.31
CA MET A 1 7.51 40.46 -21.98
C MET A 1 6.47 39.37 -22.21
N ALA A 2 6.80 38.31 -22.95
CA ALA A 2 5.90 37.17 -23.02
C ALA A 2 5.72 36.62 -21.60
N LEU A 3 4.48 36.51 -21.15
CA LEU A 3 4.17 35.92 -19.84
C LEU A 3 4.62 34.46 -19.89
N VAL A 4 5.51 34.08 -18.98
CA VAL A 4 6.08 32.73 -18.96
C VAL A 4 5.04 31.79 -18.37
N LYS A 5 4.58 30.83 -19.17
CA LYS A 5 3.56 29.87 -18.73
C LYS A 5 4.12 28.89 -17.70
N SER A 6 3.23 28.40 -16.87
CA SER A 6 3.52 27.39 -15.84
C SER A 6 2.85 26.07 -16.19
N LEU A 7 3.41 24.96 -15.72
CA LEU A 7 2.85 23.62 -15.85
C LEU A 7 1.89 23.32 -14.69
N LEU A 8 0.78 22.65 -15.01
CA LEU A 8 -0.13 21.99 -14.09
C LEU A 8 -0.14 20.50 -14.43
N PHE A 9 -0.01 19.64 -13.43
CA PHE A 9 0.18 18.20 -13.59
C PHE A 9 -0.60 17.48 -12.49
N ILE A 10 -1.59 16.67 -12.86
CA ILE A 10 -2.51 16.03 -11.92
C ILE A 10 -2.60 14.52 -12.23
N PRO A 11 -1.86 13.66 -11.52
CA PRO A 11 -2.19 12.25 -11.44
C PRO A 11 -3.41 12.06 -10.52
N ASP A 12 -4.36 11.26 -10.95
CA ASP A 12 -5.63 10.97 -10.29
C ASP A 12 -5.89 9.46 -10.37
N ILE A 13 -6.08 8.80 -9.22
CA ILE A 13 -6.28 7.35 -9.15
C ILE A 13 -7.73 7.04 -9.53
N SER A 14 -7.93 6.40 -10.68
CA SER A 14 -9.24 5.99 -11.15
C SER A 14 -9.73 4.74 -10.41
N GLY A 15 -11.06 4.59 -10.28
CA GLY A 15 -11.68 3.49 -9.52
C GLY A 15 -11.82 3.74 -8.01
N PHE A 16 -11.21 4.81 -7.48
CA PHE A 16 -11.20 5.15 -6.05
C PHE A 16 -12.59 5.20 -5.40
N THR A 17 -13.57 5.88 -6.00
CA THR A 17 -14.90 6.01 -5.39
C THR A 17 -15.56 4.64 -5.19
N HIS A 18 -15.45 3.74 -6.18
CA HIS A 18 -15.96 2.38 -6.07
C HIS A 18 -15.18 1.58 -5.02
N PHE A 19 -13.85 1.74 -5.02
CA PHE A 19 -12.94 1.12 -4.07
C PHE A 19 -13.32 1.48 -2.62
N VAL A 20 -13.50 2.76 -2.30
CA VAL A 20 -13.89 3.23 -0.95
C VAL A 20 -15.29 2.74 -0.55
N GLN A 21 -16.24 2.73 -1.49
CA GLN A 21 -17.64 2.38 -1.18
C GLN A 21 -17.88 0.89 -0.94
N THR A 22 -17.01 0.02 -1.45
CA THR A 22 -17.23 -1.43 -1.46
C THR A 22 -16.29 -2.22 -0.56
N THR A 23 -15.38 -1.54 0.12
CA THR A 23 -14.28 -2.14 0.89
C THR A 23 -14.17 -1.60 2.31
N GLU A 24 -13.34 -2.25 3.11
CA GLU A 24 -13.08 -1.90 4.50
C GLU A 24 -12.30 -0.57 4.59
N VAL A 25 -12.92 0.46 5.17
CA VAL A 25 -12.44 1.85 5.16
C VAL A 25 -10.99 1.99 5.61
N GLN A 26 -10.58 1.28 6.67
CA GLN A 26 -9.24 1.41 7.22
C GLN A 26 -8.15 0.92 6.27
N HIS A 27 -8.32 -0.25 5.63
CA HIS A 27 -7.31 -0.75 4.68
C HIS A 27 -7.35 0.02 3.37
N CYS A 28 -8.54 0.46 2.95
CA CYS A 28 -8.69 1.34 1.81
C CYS A 28 -7.86 2.64 1.94
N GLU A 29 -7.93 3.30 3.10
CA GLU A 29 -7.15 4.51 3.39
C GLU A 29 -5.64 4.28 3.25
N HIS A 30 -5.12 3.19 3.85
CA HIS A 30 -3.69 2.86 3.78
C HIS A 30 -3.24 2.58 2.34
N VAL A 31 -4.02 1.80 1.57
CA VAL A 31 -3.71 1.50 0.16
C VAL A 31 -3.58 2.77 -0.66
N ILE A 32 -4.52 3.71 -0.52
CA ILE A 32 -4.51 4.95 -1.29
C ILE A 32 -3.37 5.87 -0.84
N ALA A 33 -3.15 6.00 0.47
CA ALA A 33 -2.02 6.77 0.99
C ALA A 33 -0.68 6.25 0.45
N GLU A 34 -0.48 4.93 0.46
CA GLU A 34 0.73 4.29 -0.05
C GLU A 34 0.94 4.56 -1.56
N LEU A 35 -0.12 4.46 -2.37
CA LEU A 35 -0.06 4.77 -3.81
C LEU A 35 0.22 6.25 -4.09
N LEU A 36 -0.34 7.17 -3.31
CA LEU A 36 -0.06 8.59 -3.44
C LEU A 36 1.39 8.92 -3.08
N GLU A 37 1.96 8.31 -2.04
CA GLU A 37 3.38 8.44 -1.69
C GLU A 37 4.30 7.90 -2.80
N VAL A 38 3.91 6.80 -3.46
CA VAL A 38 4.61 6.28 -4.65
C VAL A 38 4.60 7.29 -5.81
N LEU A 39 3.46 7.94 -6.05
CA LEU A 39 3.35 8.98 -7.08
C LEU A 39 4.15 10.24 -6.72
N ILE A 40 4.17 10.66 -5.45
CA ILE A 40 4.98 11.79 -4.98
C ILE A 40 6.47 11.48 -5.14
N SER A 41 6.92 10.30 -4.70
CA SER A 41 8.33 9.89 -4.77
C SER A 41 8.85 9.67 -6.19
N SER A 42 7.96 9.38 -7.15
CA SER A 42 8.30 9.25 -8.58
C SER A 42 8.36 10.57 -9.34
N ASN A 43 8.26 11.71 -8.66
CA ASN A 43 8.42 13.05 -9.25
C ASN A 43 9.89 13.38 -9.58
N THR A 44 10.31 13.14 -10.82
CA THR A 44 11.67 13.41 -11.32
C THR A 44 11.86 14.85 -11.80
N GLN A 45 10.76 15.59 -12.05
CA GLN A 45 10.81 16.93 -12.63
C GLN A 45 10.83 18.06 -11.60
N ASN A 46 10.97 17.72 -10.30
CA ASN A 46 10.91 18.67 -9.19
C ASN A 46 9.65 19.55 -9.26
N LEU A 47 8.51 18.92 -9.57
CA LEU A 47 7.22 19.60 -9.52
C LEU A 47 6.87 19.91 -8.07
N LYS A 48 6.27 21.07 -7.80
CA LYS A 48 5.81 21.42 -6.45
C LYS A 48 4.44 20.80 -6.22
N LEU A 49 4.27 20.08 -5.11
CA LEU A 49 2.96 19.61 -4.66
C LEU A 49 2.21 20.80 -4.05
N ALA A 50 1.04 21.13 -4.61
CA ALA A 50 0.16 22.15 -4.07
C ALA A 50 -0.77 21.57 -2.99
N GLU A 51 -1.35 20.41 -3.28
CA GLU A 51 -2.39 19.78 -2.45
C GLU A 51 -2.52 18.29 -2.80
N VAL A 52 -3.02 17.52 -1.82
CA VAL A 52 -3.51 16.15 -1.99
C VAL A 52 -5.04 16.23 -1.90
N GLU A 53 -5.74 15.80 -2.94
CA GLU A 53 -7.19 15.97 -3.12
C GLU A 53 -7.89 14.61 -3.12
N GLY A 54 -7.96 13.96 -1.96
CA GLY A 54 -8.47 12.59 -1.87
C GLY A 54 -7.52 11.62 -2.56
N ASP A 55 -7.86 11.24 -3.79
CA ASP A 55 -7.19 10.28 -4.68
C ASP A 55 -6.31 10.93 -5.77
N ALA A 56 -6.25 12.26 -5.81
CA ALA A 56 -5.44 13.01 -6.76
C ALA A 56 -4.32 13.82 -6.10
N LEU A 57 -3.25 14.07 -6.86
CA LEU A 57 -2.18 14.98 -6.46
C LEU A 57 -2.14 16.18 -7.38
N PHE A 58 -2.20 17.40 -6.83
CA PHE A 58 -2.08 18.60 -7.64
C PHE A 58 -0.63 19.11 -7.66
N PHE A 59 0.10 18.82 -8.74
CA PHE A 59 1.45 19.34 -8.96
C PHE A 59 1.47 20.56 -9.88
N TYR A 60 2.45 21.44 -9.69
CA TYR A 60 2.71 22.56 -10.58
C TYR A 60 4.20 22.90 -10.71
N LYS A 61 4.55 23.59 -11.81
CA LYS A 61 5.89 24.16 -12.01
C LYS A 61 5.78 25.59 -12.52
N GLU A 62 6.18 26.52 -11.66
CA GLU A 62 6.06 27.97 -11.89
C GLU A 62 7.02 28.43 -13.00
N ASN A 63 6.49 29.21 -13.95
CA ASN A 63 7.24 29.93 -14.99
C ASN A 63 8.20 29.02 -15.77
N HIS A 64 7.87 27.74 -15.92
CA HIS A 64 8.70 26.79 -16.63
C HIS A 64 7.88 25.57 -17.05
N ILE A 65 7.84 25.33 -18.36
CA ILE A 65 7.30 24.10 -18.96
C ILE A 65 8.48 23.21 -19.37
N PRO A 66 8.64 21.99 -18.83
CA PRO A 66 9.63 21.02 -19.30
C PRO A 66 9.39 20.63 -20.78
N SER A 67 10.43 20.13 -21.45
CA SER A 67 10.28 19.66 -22.84
C SER A 67 9.33 18.47 -22.94
N GLN A 68 8.85 18.21 -24.16
CA GLN A 68 7.99 17.06 -24.45
C GLN A 68 8.58 15.75 -23.90
N GLU A 69 9.87 15.48 -24.15
CA GLU A 69 10.53 14.26 -23.71
C GLU A 69 10.53 14.13 -22.18
N LYS A 70 10.78 15.23 -21.46
CA LYS A 70 10.79 15.24 -20.00
C LYS A 70 9.41 15.02 -19.40
N LEU A 71 8.35 15.58 -20.01
CA LEU A 71 6.99 15.38 -19.55
C LEU A 71 6.49 13.96 -19.81
N LEU A 72 6.73 13.42 -21.01
CA LEU A 72 6.35 12.04 -21.33
C LEU A 72 7.12 11.03 -20.47
N ALA A 73 8.42 11.27 -20.21
CA ALA A 73 9.20 10.45 -19.30
C ALA A 73 8.68 10.54 -17.85
N GLN A 74 8.23 11.71 -17.38
CA GLN A 74 7.61 11.86 -16.06
C GLN A 74 6.32 11.05 -15.95
N VAL A 75 5.48 11.10 -16.99
CA VAL A 75 4.24 10.31 -17.08
C VAL A 75 4.57 8.81 -17.03
N GLU A 76 5.48 8.34 -17.88
CA GLU A 76 5.91 6.93 -17.90
C GLU A 76 6.50 6.48 -16.54
N THR A 77 7.28 7.34 -15.88
CA THR A 77 7.88 7.04 -14.57
C THR A 77 6.80 6.85 -13.49
N MET A 78 5.80 7.74 -13.44
CA MET A 78 4.69 7.62 -12.50
C MET A 78 3.82 6.38 -12.76
N TYR A 79 3.48 6.11 -14.02
CA TYR A 79 2.77 4.88 -14.40
C TYR A 79 3.54 3.61 -14.03
N THR A 80 4.83 3.59 -14.34
CA THR A 80 5.70 2.46 -14.01
C THR A 80 5.74 2.25 -12.50
N ALA A 81 5.94 3.31 -11.72
CA ALA A 81 5.98 3.22 -10.26
C ALA A 81 4.65 2.73 -9.67
N PHE A 82 3.53 3.30 -10.11
CA PHE A 82 2.17 2.96 -9.67
C PHE A 82 1.86 1.47 -9.93
N TYR A 83 1.98 1.01 -11.18
CA TYR A 83 1.65 -0.38 -11.53
C TYR A 83 2.65 -1.40 -10.97
N SER A 84 3.92 -1.02 -10.80
CA SER A 84 4.88 -1.88 -10.10
C SER A 84 4.50 -2.08 -8.64
N HIS A 85 4.02 -1.01 -8.00
CA HIS A 85 3.58 -1.06 -6.62
C HIS A 85 2.30 -1.90 -6.47
N LEU A 86 1.30 -1.70 -7.33
CA LEU A 86 0.10 -2.56 -7.36
C LEU A 86 0.46 -4.04 -7.54
N LYS A 87 1.40 -4.35 -8.44
CA LYS A 87 1.83 -5.73 -8.66
C LYS A 87 2.50 -6.35 -7.43
N MET A 88 3.32 -5.55 -6.73
CA MET A 88 3.92 -5.97 -5.46
C MET A 88 2.85 -6.19 -4.39
N MET A 89 1.88 -5.28 -4.25
CA MET A 89 0.75 -5.43 -3.32
C MET A 89 -0.03 -6.71 -3.59
N GLU A 90 -0.38 -6.99 -4.86
CA GLU A 90 -1.08 -8.20 -5.27
C GLU A 90 -0.29 -9.46 -4.89
N THR A 91 1.01 -9.48 -5.22
CA THR A 91 1.86 -10.66 -5.09
C THR A 91 2.19 -10.98 -3.63
N ASN A 92 2.37 -9.96 -2.79
CA ASN A 92 2.78 -10.12 -1.40
C ASN A 92 1.58 -10.14 -0.43
N ARG A 93 0.35 -10.00 -0.95
CA ARG A 93 -0.87 -9.92 -0.15
C ARG A 93 -1.04 -11.15 0.76
N ILE A 94 -1.19 -10.90 2.06
CA ILE A 94 -1.64 -11.90 3.04
C ILE A 94 -3.09 -11.69 3.47
N CYS A 95 -3.60 -10.46 3.31
CA CYS A 95 -4.92 -10.08 3.76
C CYS A 95 -5.99 -10.49 2.72
N PRO A 96 -7.01 -11.26 3.12
CA PRO A 96 -8.08 -11.68 2.23
C PRO A 96 -9.19 -10.64 2.05
N CYS A 97 -9.12 -9.48 2.74
CA CYS A 97 -10.18 -8.47 2.73
C CYS A 97 -10.45 -7.91 1.33
N ARG A 98 -11.63 -7.31 1.14
CA ARG A 98 -12.01 -6.79 -0.18
C ARG A 98 -11.10 -5.66 -0.62
N ALA A 99 -10.73 -4.75 0.28
CA ALA A 99 -9.81 -3.65 -0.03
C ALA A 99 -8.48 -4.17 -0.60
N CYS A 100 -7.84 -5.13 0.07
CA CYS A 100 -6.56 -5.66 -0.41
C CYS A 100 -6.72 -6.49 -1.69
N ALA A 101 -7.86 -7.17 -1.87
CA ALA A 101 -8.11 -7.99 -3.04
C ALA A 101 -8.40 -7.17 -4.31
N SER A 102 -9.08 -6.03 -4.20
CA SER A 102 -9.43 -5.17 -5.34
C SER A 102 -8.48 -4.00 -5.57
N ALA A 103 -7.48 -3.78 -4.71
CA ALA A 103 -6.44 -2.77 -4.93
C ALA A 103 -5.76 -2.88 -6.32
N PRO A 104 -5.47 -4.09 -6.86
CA PRO A 104 -4.89 -4.23 -8.19
C PRO A 104 -5.79 -3.75 -9.35
N ASP A 105 -7.09 -3.56 -9.10
CA ASP A 105 -8.05 -3.05 -10.09
C ASP A 105 -8.04 -1.52 -10.18
N LEU A 106 -7.28 -0.83 -9.31
CA LEU A 106 -7.10 0.62 -9.38
C LEU A 106 -6.32 0.99 -10.65
N GLU A 107 -6.76 2.07 -11.29
CA GLU A 107 -6.13 2.60 -12.48
C GLU A 107 -5.60 4.01 -12.23
N LEU A 108 -4.86 4.57 -13.17
CA LEU A 108 -4.29 5.89 -13.05
C LEU A 108 -4.57 6.70 -14.31
N LYS A 109 -5.05 7.92 -14.14
CA LYS A 109 -5.06 8.92 -15.22
C LYS A 109 -4.20 10.11 -14.84
N ILE A 110 -3.58 10.75 -15.84
CA ILE A 110 -2.74 11.91 -15.62
C ILE A 110 -3.16 13.04 -16.55
N VAL A 111 -3.55 14.19 -15.98
CA VAL A 111 -3.92 15.40 -16.72
C VAL A 111 -2.79 16.42 -16.67
N LEU A 112 -2.35 16.89 -17.83
CA LEU A 112 -1.35 17.92 -17.99
C LEU A 112 -1.95 19.14 -18.70
N HIS A 113 -1.75 20.31 -18.12
CA HIS A 113 -2.19 21.58 -18.66
C HIS A 113 -1.13 22.65 -18.42
N CYS A 114 -1.24 23.79 -19.10
CA CYS A 114 -0.40 24.94 -18.85
C CYS A 114 -1.20 26.23 -18.90
N GLY A 115 -0.68 27.25 -18.23
CA GLY A 115 -1.21 28.59 -18.36
C GLY A 115 -0.59 29.53 -17.34
N GLU A 116 -1.25 30.66 -17.13
CA GLU A 116 -0.83 31.65 -16.16
C GLU A 116 -1.30 31.23 -14.76
N LEU A 117 -0.36 31.12 -13.82
CA LEU A 117 -0.68 30.83 -12.44
C LEU A 117 -0.73 32.10 -11.61
N GLN A 118 -1.88 32.31 -11.00
CA GLN A 118 -2.01 33.22 -9.88
C GLN A 118 -1.88 32.41 -8.59
N PHE A 119 -1.62 33.10 -7.50
CA PHE A 119 -1.46 32.46 -6.20
C PHE A 119 -2.30 33.15 -5.16
N MET A 120 -2.93 32.36 -4.32
CA MET A 120 -3.58 32.83 -3.10
C MET A 120 -2.85 32.26 -1.89
N THR A 121 -2.77 33.04 -0.81
CA THR A 121 -2.19 32.57 0.46
C THR A 121 -3.28 32.51 1.50
N VAL A 122 -3.50 31.32 2.08
CA VAL A 122 -4.49 31.09 3.14
C VAL A 122 -3.78 30.41 4.30
N GLN A 123 -3.83 31.02 5.49
CA GLN A 123 -3.13 30.54 6.69
C GLN A 123 -1.63 30.23 6.46
N GLY A 124 -0.95 31.03 5.63
CA GLY A 124 0.48 30.83 5.31
C GLY A 124 0.74 29.82 4.19
N ASN A 125 -0.27 29.10 3.71
CA ASN A 125 -0.14 28.16 2.60
C ASN A 125 -0.40 28.87 1.28
N ARG A 126 0.62 28.97 0.42
CA ARG A 126 0.55 29.55 -0.92
C ARG A 126 0.10 28.47 -1.92
N LYS A 127 -1.06 28.66 -2.54
CA LYS A 127 -1.66 27.70 -3.48
C LYS A 127 -1.88 28.33 -4.86
N PRO A 128 -1.68 27.57 -5.95
CA PRO A 128 -2.08 27.99 -7.29
C PRO A 128 -3.59 28.26 -7.33
N PHE A 129 -3.98 29.32 -8.02
CA PHE A 129 -5.36 29.73 -8.20
C PHE A 129 -5.53 30.39 -9.58
N GLY A 130 -6.75 30.41 -10.10
CA GLY A 130 -7.12 31.12 -11.33
C GLY A 130 -7.69 30.22 -12.41
N GLU A 131 -7.89 30.80 -13.59
CA GLU A 131 -8.59 30.15 -14.71
C GLU A 131 -7.91 28.86 -15.16
N SER A 132 -6.58 28.85 -15.31
CA SER A 132 -5.84 27.64 -15.71
C SER A 132 -5.97 26.50 -14.69
N VAL A 133 -6.05 26.80 -13.40
CA VAL A 133 -6.30 25.78 -12.36
C VAL A 133 -7.70 25.19 -12.52
N ILE A 134 -8.71 26.04 -12.75
CA ILE A 134 -10.09 25.60 -12.99
C ILE A 134 -10.17 24.72 -14.24
N GLN A 135 -9.48 25.09 -15.32
CA GLN A 135 -9.46 24.32 -16.56
C GLN A 135 -8.79 22.94 -16.37
N ALA A 136 -7.66 22.87 -15.66
CA ALA A 136 -6.99 21.61 -15.36
C ALA A 136 -7.91 20.64 -14.58
N HIS A 137 -8.62 21.12 -13.56
CA HIS A 137 -9.55 20.28 -12.79
C HIS A 137 -10.79 19.88 -13.58
N ARG A 138 -11.27 20.74 -14.50
CA ARG A 138 -12.36 20.37 -15.41
C ARG A 138 -11.96 19.24 -16.35
N LEU A 139 -10.72 19.27 -16.85
CA LEU A 139 -10.19 18.22 -17.71
C LEU A 139 -10.13 16.84 -17.03
N LEU A 140 -10.18 16.73 -15.70
CA LEU A 140 -10.35 15.44 -15.00
C LEU A 140 -11.73 14.81 -15.23
N LYS A 141 -12.73 15.62 -15.60
CA LYS A 141 -14.12 15.23 -15.89
C LYS A 141 -14.38 15.34 -17.39
N ASN A 142 -13.77 14.45 -18.16
CA ASN A 142 -13.86 14.41 -19.63
C ASN A 142 -14.65 13.18 -20.13
N SER A 143 -14.74 13.01 -21.45
CA SER A 143 -15.50 11.93 -22.10
C SER A 143 -14.62 10.81 -22.68
N ILE A 144 -13.39 10.63 -22.19
CA ILE A 144 -12.55 9.49 -22.57
C ILE A 144 -13.15 8.21 -21.97
N GLU A 145 -13.38 7.19 -22.78
CA GLU A 145 -13.95 5.89 -22.38
C GLU A 145 -12.87 4.93 -21.83
N SER A 146 -12.00 5.46 -20.97
CA SER A 146 -10.93 4.72 -20.31
C SER A 146 -10.60 5.42 -19.00
N ASP A 147 -10.25 4.65 -17.98
CA ASP A 147 -9.82 5.14 -16.68
C ASP A 147 -8.28 5.16 -16.56
N ASN A 148 -7.58 4.72 -17.62
CA ASN A 148 -6.12 4.60 -17.69
C ASN A 148 -5.53 5.37 -18.88
N TYR A 149 -5.31 6.68 -18.71
CA TYR A 149 -4.84 7.55 -19.80
C TYR A 149 -4.03 8.75 -19.34
N VAL A 150 -3.21 9.28 -20.25
CA VAL A 150 -2.64 10.62 -20.15
C VAL A 150 -3.40 11.58 -21.04
N LEU A 151 -3.74 12.76 -20.52
CA LEU A 151 -4.36 13.87 -21.25
C LEU A 151 -3.43 15.09 -21.21
N VAL A 152 -3.18 15.67 -22.38
CA VAL A 152 -2.39 16.89 -22.56
C VAL A 152 -3.28 17.93 -23.23
N SER A 153 -3.56 19.05 -22.55
CA SER A 153 -4.39 20.11 -23.14
C SER A 153 -3.80 20.62 -24.47
N LYS A 154 -4.64 21.05 -25.42
CA LYS A 154 -4.15 21.54 -26.73
C LYS A 154 -3.16 22.70 -26.59
N GLU A 155 -3.37 23.55 -25.59
CA GLU A 155 -2.44 24.64 -25.26
C GLU A 155 -1.04 24.11 -24.87
N LEU A 156 -0.95 23.18 -23.93
CA LEU A 156 0.32 22.60 -23.51
C LEU A 156 0.98 21.81 -24.66
N ALA A 157 0.18 21.08 -25.44
CA ALA A 157 0.67 20.37 -26.62
C ALA A 157 1.36 21.33 -27.60
N GLY A 158 0.76 22.50 -27.84
CA GLY A 158 1.36 23.56 -28.67
C GLY A 158 2.68 24.11 -28.09
N GLU A 159 2.74 24.33 -26.77
CA GLU A 159 3.95 24.85 -26.09
C GLU A 159 5.12 23.86 -26.15
N ILE A 160 4.87 22.56 -26.03
CA ILE A 160 5.93 21.53 -26.03
C ILE A 160 6.18 20.92 -27.42
N GLY A 161 5.39 21.29 -28.43
CA GLY A 161 5.49 20.75 -29.78
C GLY A 161 4.90 19.34 -29.94
N LEU A 162 4.06 18.88 -29.01
CA LEU A 162 3.41 17.58 -29.10
C LEU A 162 2.32 17.59 -30.17
N GLN A 163 2.46 16.69 -31.15
CA GLN A 163 1.51 16.52 -32.24
C GLN A 163 0.69 15.23 -32.05
N SER A 164 -0.53 15.20 -32.60
CA SER A 164 -1.37 13.99 -32.64
C SER A 164 -0.76 12.85 -33.46
N SER A 165 0.19 13.16 -34.35
CA SER A 165 0.98 12.17 -35.09
C SER A 165 2.10 11.52 -34.27
N TYR A 166 2.38 12.01 -33.05
CA TYR A 166 3.42 11.43 -32.19
C TYR A 166 3.04 10.00 -31.80
N GLN A 167 3.99 9.09 -31.99
CA GLN A 167 3.84 7.68 -31.62
C GLN A 167 5.11 7.19 -30.94
N SER A 168 4.92 6.44 -29.88
CA SER A 168 5.95 5.67 -29.18
C SER A 168 5.37 4.32 -28.77
N MET A 169 6.16 3.50 -28.08
CA MET A 169 5.65 2.23 -27.54
C MET A 169 4.47 2.47 -26.59
N LEU A 170 4.58 3.46 -25.69
CA LEU A 170 3.59 3.71 -24.64
C LEU A 170 2.50 4.72 -25.05
N PHE A 171 2.84 5.69 -25.90
CA PHE A 171 1.94 6.80 -26.22
C PHE A 171 1.49 6.78 -27.69
N GLN A 172 0.18 6.70 -27.88
CA GLN A 172 -0.49 6.93 -29.15
C GLN A 172 -1.58 8.00 -28.95
N PHE A 173 -1.26 9.25 -29.30
CA PHE A 173 -2.16 10.38 -29.04
C PHE A 173 -3.31 10.46 -30.04
N ARG A 174 -4.50 10.79 -29.53
CA ARG A 174 -5.71 11.13 -30.29
C ARG A 174 -6.22 12.50 -29.87
N GLU A 175 -6.84 13.22 -30.79
CA GLU A 175 -7.50 14.48 -30.50
C GLU A 175 -8.92 14.22 -30.00
N SER A 176 -9.33 14.96 -28.97
CA SER A 176 -10.71 15.02 -28.52
C SER A 176 -10.98 16.40 -27.91
N GLU A 177 -12.23 16.62 -27.54
CA GLU A 177 -12.72 17.87 -27.00
C GLU A 177 -13.88 17.62 -26.04
N ASN A 178 -13.92 18.42 -24.96
CA ASN A 178 -15.07 18.54 -24.09
C ASN A 178 -15.51 20.00 -23.99
N SER A 179 -16.80 20.23 -23.78
CA SER A 179 -17.34 21.57 -23.54
C SER A 179 -17.67 21.76 -22.07
N TYR A 180 -17.20 22.87 -21.50
CA TYR A 180 -17.46 23.28 -20.12
C TYR A 180 -18.02 24.69 -20.12
N ASP A 181 -19.20 24.90 -19.53
CA ASP A 181 -19.94 26.17 -19.58
C ASP A 181 -20.12 26.72 -21.02
N GLY A 182 -20.30 25.82 -21.99
CA GLY A 182 -20.44 26.17 -23.40
C GLY A 182 -19.13 26.55 -24.09
N LYS A 183 -17.99 26.48 -23.41
CA LYS A 183 -16.66 26.70 -24.00
C LYS A 183 -15.99 25.36 -24.31
N PRO A 184 -15.60 25.10 -25.57
CA PRO A 184 -14.83 23.92 -25.91
C PRO A 184 -13.40 24.01 -25.36
N ILE A 185 -12.91 22.89 -24.83
CA ILE A 185 -11.52 22.68 -24.45
C ILE A 185 -11.04 21.41 -25.16
N SER A 186 -10.21 21.59 -26.18
CA SER A 186 -9.61 20.49 -26.93
C SER A 186 -8.33 20.00 -26.26
N TYR A 187 -8.00 18.73 -26.46
CA TYR A 187 -6.84 18.08 -25.87
C TYR A 187 -6.36 16.90 -26.72
N LEU A 188 -5.12 16.49 -26.46
CA LEU A 188 -4.58 15.20 -26.90
C LEU A 188 -4.68 14.22 -25.75
N PHE A 189 -5.01 12.97 -26.02
CA PHE A 189 -4.94 11.92 -25.01
C PHE A 189 -4.37 10.62 -25.58
N ALA A 190 -3.71 9.84 -24.74
CA ALA A 190 -3.26 8.49 -25.05
C ALA A 190 -3.71 7.55 -23.92
N GLU A 191 -4.37 6.46 -24.29
CA GLU A 191 -4.65 5.36 -23.36
C GLU A 191 -3.36 4.60 -23.09
N ILE A 192 -3.21 4.13 -21.86
CA ILE A 192 -2.00 3.46 -21.40
C ILE A 192 -2.27 1.96 -21.29
N GLU A 193 -1.56 1.18 -22.10
CA GLU A 193 -1.59 -0.28 -22.00
C GLU A 193 -0.52 -0.73 -21.01
N VAL A 194 -0.95 -1.29 -19.87
CA VAL A 194 -0.07 -1.67 -18.76
C VAL A 194 0.97 -2.72 -19.18
N GLU A 195 0.63 -3.59 -20.13
CA GLU A 195 1.50 -4.64 -20.65
C GLU A 195 2.71 -4.08 -21.40
N LYS A 196 2.66 -2.82 -21.84
CA LYS A 196 3.77 -2.13 -22.51
C LYS A 196 4.71 -1.45 -21.52
N LEU A 197 4.34 -1.34 -20.24
CA LEU A 197 5.19 -0.79 -19.20
C LEU A 197 6.27 -1.81 -18.80
N LYS A 198 7.49 -1.31 -18.59
CA LYS A 198 8.56 -2.10 -17.98
C LYS A 198 8.51 -1.93 -16.47
N LEU A 199 7.70 -2.76 -15.80
CA LEU A 199 7.56 -2.72 -14.35
C LEU A 199 8.89 -2.95 -13.62
N LEU A 200 9.04 -2.27 -12.49
CA LEU A 200 10.14 -2.46 -11.55
C LEU A 200 9.99 -3.82 -10.87
N GLY A 201 11.12 -4.53 -10.76
CA GLY A 201 11.15 -5.78 -9.99
C GLY A 201 11.02 -5.50 -8.49
N PHE A 202 10.42 -6.44 -7.78
CA PHE A 202 10.41 -6.50 -6.32
C PHE A 202 10.88 -7.89 -5.88
N GLU A 203 11.38 -7.98 -4.65
CA GLU A 203 11.77 -9.28 -4.10
C GLU A 203 10.51 -10.11 -3.82
N PRO A 204 10.40 -11.34 -4.38
CA PRO A 204 9.28 -12.20 -4.09
C PRO A 204 9.29 -12.62 -2.61
N PRO A 205 8.13 -12.91 -2.02
CA PRO A 205 8.05 -13.24 -0.61
C PRO A 205 8.73 -14.58 -0.32
N GLU A 206 9.40 -14.70 0.85
CA GLU A 206 9.93 -15.99 1.31
C GLU A 206 8.75 -16.93 1.61
N ILE A 207 8.60 -17.96 0.78
CA ILE A 207 7.68 -19.07 1.02
C ILE A 207 8.42 -20.14 1.84
N VAL A 208 7.98 -20.32 3.08
CA VAL A 208 8.57 -21.28 4.01
C VAL A 208 7.95 -22.65 3.79
N ILE A 209 8.78 -23.57 3.30
CA ILE A 209 8.42 -24.98 3.16
C ILE A 209 8.78 -25.71 4.45
N THR A 210 7.79 -26.35 5.09
CA THR A 210 7.98 -27.13 6.30
C THR A 210 7.89 -28.62 5.99
N ASP A 211 9.03 -29.31 5.92
CA ASP A 211 9.16 -30.75 5.61
C ASP A 211 9.20 -31.65 6.85
N ARG A 212 9.03 -31.06 8.04
CA ARG A 212 9.08 -31.73 9.35
C ARG A 212 7.96 -31.22 10.27
N PRO A 213 7.64 -31.93 11.37
CA PRO A 213 6.69 -31.41 12.35
C PRO A 213 7.21 -30.13 13.04
N PRO A 214 6.29 -29.24 13.50
CA PRO A 214 6.65 -28.10 14.33
C PRO A 214 7.38 -28.52 15.61
N ASP A 215 8.28 -27.66 16.09
CA ASP A 215 8.96 -27.89 17.37
C ASP A 215 8.05 -27.62 18.57
N PHE A 216 7.05 -26.76 18.38
CA PHE A 216 6.02 -26.44 19.36
C PHE A 216 4.70 -26.13 18.65
N VAL A 217 3.60 -26.58 19.25
CA VAL A 217 2.23 -26.34 18.78
C VAL A 217 1.37 -25.89 19.95
N LEU A 218 0.56 -24.87 19.72
CA LEU A 218 -0.46 -24.38 20.65
C LEU A 218 -1.78 -24.24 19.91
N GLU A 219 -2.85 -24.77 20.48
CA GLU A 219 -4.21 -24.64 19.93
C GLU A 219 -5.12 -23.92 20.92
N ARG A 220 -5.96 -23.04 20.39
CA ARG A 220 -7.01 -22.32 21.14
C ARG A 220 -8.26 -22.18 20.28
N GLU A 221 -9.40 -22.53 20.85
CA GLU A 221 -10.69 -22.18 20.27
C GLU A 221 -11.13 -20.81 20.79
N LEU A 222 -11.29 -19.85 19.88
CA LEU A 222 -11.63 -18.46 20.20
C LEU A 222 -13.02 -18.13 19.64
N ASN A 223 -13.84 -17.43 20.44
CA ASN A 223 -15.17 -16.98 20.02
C ASN A 223 -15.07 -15.62 19.31
N ILE A 224 -14.45 -15.63 18.13
CA ILE A 224 -14.20 -14.46 17.29
C ILE A 224 -14.26 -14.88 15.83
N ASP A 225 -14.73 -13.97 14.98
CA ASP A 225 -14.68 -14.10 13.53
C ASP A 225 -13.22 -14.26 13.04
N PRO A 226 -12.94 -15.15 12.08
CA PRO A 226 -11.58 -15.38 11.60
C PRO A 226 -10.91 -14.14 11.00
N TYR A 227 -11.64 -13.21 10.39
CA TYR A 227 -11.07 -11.99 9.83
C TYR A 227 -10.77 -10.95 10.92
N GLU A 228 -11.64 -10.81 11.93
CA GLU A 228 -11.37 -9.97 13.10
C GLU A 228 -10.14 -10.46 13.88
N LEU A 229 -10.00 -11.78 14.05
CA LEU A 229 -8.80 -12.36 14.65
C LEU A 229 -7.56 -12.15 13.78
N PHE A 230 -7.69 -12.31 12.46
CA PHE A 230 -6.59 -12.06 11.53
C PHE A 230 -6.11 -10.61 11.57
N GLU A 231 -7.03 -9.65 11.68
CA GLU A 231 -6.69 -8.23 11.82
C GLU A 231 -5.99 -7.94 13.16
N LEU A 232 -6.42 -8.56 14.27
CA LEU A 232 -5.74 -8.44 15.56
C LEU A 232 -4.31 -8.99 15.56
N LEU A 233 -4.05 -10.00 14.71
CA LEU A 233 -2.73 -10.60 14.56
C LEU A 233 -1.86 -9.80 13.60
N THR A 234 -2.37 -9.42 12.44
CA THR A 234 -1.57 -8.84 11.36
C THR A 234 -1.39 -7.33 11.46
N ASN A 235 -2.32 -6.60 12.07
CA ASN A 235 -2.19 -5.16 12.26
C ASN A 235 -1.37 -4.86 13.52
N TYR A 236 -0.13 -4.38 13.31
CA TYR A 236 0.81 -4.13 14.40
C TYR A 236 0.32 -3.10 15.41
N ARG A 237 -0.63 -2.24 15.04
CA ARG A 237 -1.26 -1.29 15.96
C ARG A 237 -1.97 -1.99 17.10
N HIS A 238 -2.54 -3.19 16.88
CA HIS A 238 -3.28 -3.92 17.90
C HIS A 238 -2.38 -4.80 18.79
N ARG A 239 -1.08 -4.94 18.48
CA ARG A 239 -0.18 -5.89 19.17
C ARG A 239 -0.02 -5.60 20.66
N HIS A 240 -0.01 -4.32 21.03
CA HIS A 240 0.07 -3.90 22.43
C HIS A 240 -1.11 -4.38 23.30
N LEU A 241 -2.25 -4.73 22.67
CA LEU A 241 -3.43 -5.23 23.39
C LEU A 241 -3.19 -6.63 23.97
N TRP A 242 -2.36 -7.45 23.33
CA TRP A 242 -2.20 -8.87 23.68
C TRP A 242 -0.74 -9.33 23.86
N ILE A 243 0.25 -8.47 23.61
CA ILE A 243 1.66 -8.72 23.91
C ILE A 243 2.10 -7.82 25.08
N ASP A 244 2.57 -8.43 26.17
CA ASP A 244 3.12 -7.73 27.34
C ASP A 244 4.65 -7.63 27.29
N GLY A 245 5.20 -6.63 27.98
CA GLY A 245 6.64 -6.47 28.17
C GLY A 245 7.39 -5.86 26.98
N VAL A 246 6.68 -5.45 25.93
CA VAL A 246 7.22 -4.64 24.83
C VAL A 246 7.06 -3.16 25.18
N GLU A 247 8.17 -2.43 25.12
CA GLU A 247 8.23 -0.99 25.37
C GLU A 247 7.70 -0.21 24.17
N GLU A 248 7.99 -0.68 22.96
CA GLU A 248 7.67 -0.01 21.71
C GLU A 248 7.58 -1.02 20.56
N PHE A 249 6.59 -0.84 19.67
CA PHE A 249 6.52 -1.49 18.37
C PHE A 249 6.89 -0.47 17.30
N LYS A 250 7.93 -0.74 16.50
CA LYS A 250 8.33 0.11 15.36
C LYS A 250 7.94 -0.59 14.07
N PHE A 251 7.13 0.07 13.26
CA PHE A 251 6.69 -0.40 11.96
C PHE A 251 6.29 0.81 11.11
N ASN A 252 6.12 0.62 9.80
CA ASN A 252 5.57 1.65 8.94
C ASN A 252 4.06 1.73 9.13
N GLU A 253 3.56 2.81 9.73
CA GLU A 253 2.13 3.01 9.95
C GLU A 253 1.37 3.23 8.63
N TYR A 254 2.03 3.60 7.55
CA TYR A 254 1.38 3.93 6.28
C TYR A 254 1.25 2.73 5.34
N GLU A 255 1.61 1.51 5.75
CA GLU A 255 1.46 0.31 4.94
C GLU A 255 0.52 -0.72 5.58
N VAL A 256 -0.14 -1.50 4.73
CA VAL A 256 -0.84 -2.73 5.15
C VAL A 256 0.14 -3.89 5.20
N THR A 257 0.14 -4.65 6.31
CA THR A 257 0.98 -5.82 6.50
C THR A 257 0.85 -6.81 5.34
N ARG A 258 1.98 -7.15 4.74
CA ARG A 258 2.10 -8.10 3.63
C ARG A 258 3.36 -8.91 3.79
N ALA A 259 3.55 -9.93 2.96
CA ALA A 259 4.77 -10.70 2.97
C ALA A 259 6.00 -9.81 2.67
N GLY A 260 7.04 -9.97 3.48
CA GLY A 260 8.21 -9.08 3.49
C GLY A 260 8.09 -7.85 4.39
N THR A 261 6.90 -7.49 4.88
CA THR A 261 6.75 -6.38 5.84
C THR A 261 7.53 -6.68 7.12
N GLU A 262 8.26 -5.68 7.61
CA GLU A 262 9.06 -5.77 8.83
C GLU A 262 8.43 -5.00 10.00
N HIS A 263 8.64 -5.50 11.21
CA HIS A 263 8.41 -4.74 12.43
C HIS A 263 9.48 -5.05 13.48
N VAL A 264 9.67 -4.13 14.42
CA VAL A 264 10.63 -4.27 15.51
C VAL A 264 9.92 -4.18 16.85
N CYS A 265 10.14 -5.17 17.70
CA CYS A 265 9.75 -5.10 19.11
C CYS A 265 10.93 -4.62 19.96
N VAL A 266 10.74 -3.57 20.77
CA VAL A 266 11.74 -3.11 21.74
C VAL A 266 11.41 -3.67 23.12
N ILE A 267 12.30 -4.49 23.69
CA ILE A 267 12.10 -5.13 25.00
C ILE A 267 13.38 -4.92 25.84
N ASN A 268 13.28 -4.25 26.98
CA ASN A 268 14.42 -3.91 27.84
C ASN A 268 15.56 -3.21 27.04
N GLY A 269 15.19 -2.28 26.15
CA GLY A 269 16.11 -1.59 25.24
C GLY A 269 16.75 -2.46 24.14
N LYS A 270 16.40 -3.74 24.01
CA LYS A 270 16.87 -4.61 22.91
C LYS A 270 15.86 -4.64 21.77
N HIS A 271 16.36 -4.60 20.55
CA HIS A 271 15.55 -4.66 19.33
C HIS A 271 15.44 -6.10 18.86
N PHE A 272 14.21 -6.53 18.58
CA PHE A 272 13.89 -7.84 18.01
C PHE A 272 13.19 -7.60 16.68
N ASN A 273 13.86 -7.97 15.58
CA ASN A 273 13.34 -7.74 14.24
C ASN A 273 12.53 -8.94 13.79
N PHE A 274 11.39 -8.67 13.16
CA PHE A 274 10.49 -9.66 12.60
C PHE A 274 10.18 -9.29 11.16
N THR A 275 10.14 -10.30 10.30
CA THR A 275 9.72 -10.17 8.90
C THR A 275 8.52 -11.08 8.67
N THR A 276 7.50 -10.57 7.99
CA THR A 276 6.33 -11.37 7.61
C THR A 276 6.72 -12.38 6.53
N VAL A 277 6.41 -13.65 6.76
CA VAL A 277 6.70 -14.75 5.83
C VAL A 277 5.42 -15.53 5.51
N ILE A 278 5.40 -16.17 4.34
CA ILE A 278 4.27 -17.01 3.92
C ILE A 278 4.63 -18.46 4.17
N LYS A 279 3.65 -19.27 4.56
CA LYS A 279 3.75 -20.73 4.53
C LYS A 279 2.64 -21.26 3.63
N ASP A 280 2.99 -22.25 2.82
CA ASP A 280 2.03 -22.91 1.95
C ASP A 280 1.05 -23.73 2.80
N VAL A 281 -0.23 -23.43 2.69
CA VAL A 281 -1.32 -24.06 3.46
C VAL A 281 -2.53 -24.33 2.56
N PRO A 282 -3.44 -25.24 2.96
CA PRO A 282 -4.71 -25.43 2.27
C PRO A 282 -5.48 -24.12 2.07
N ILE A 283 -6.20 -24.02 0.94
CA ILE A 283 -6.91 -22.82 0.45
C ILE A 283 -7.97 -22.29 1.45
N ASP A 284 -8.46 -23.13 2.36
CA ASP A 284 -9.54 -22.82 3.29
C ASP A 284 -9.07 -22.24 4.65
N GLN A 285 -7.79 -21.91 4.79
CA GLN A 285 -7.21 -21.39 6.03
C GLN A 285 -6.64 -19.97 5.85
N LEU A 286 -6.78 -19.12 6.86
CA LEU A 286 -6.00 -17.89 6.94
C LEU A 286 -4.68 -18.17 7.66
N ILE A 287 -3.57 -17.75 7.08
CA ILE A 287 -2.26 -17.92 7.68
C ILE A 287 -1.52 -16.59 7.77
N TYR A 288 -0.90 -16.38 8.92
CA TYR A 288 0.05 -15.31 9.13
C TYR A 288 1.34 -15.88 9.69
N GLY A 289 2.47 -15.56 9.06
CA GLY A 289 3.78 -16.05 9.45
C GLY A 289 4.75 -14.93 9.79
N GLU A 290 5.58 -15.15 10.80
CA GLU A 290 6.68 -14.27 11.18
C GLU A 290 8.00 -15.06 11.23
N LEU A 291 9.07 -14.41 10.78
CA LEU A 291 10.44 -14.87 10.92
C LEU A 291 11.20 -13.87 11.81
N THR A 292 11.93 -14.38 12.79
CA THR A 292 12.96 -13.62 13.50
C THR A 292 14.26 -14.40 13.60
N THR A 293 15.38 -13.69 13.73
CA THR A 293 16.70 -14.27 14.04
C THR A 293 17.14 -14.00 15.48
N ASP A 294 16.24 -13.38 16.28
CA ASP A 294 16.45 -12.99 17.66
C ASP A 294 15.39 -13.62 18.59
N PRO A 295 15.68 -13.83 19.89
CA PRO A 295 17.00 -13.82 20.52
C PRO A 295 17.76 -15.13 20.30
N SER A 296 19.09 -15.06 20.44
CA SER A 296 19.94 -16.24 20.70
C SER A 296 19.29 -17.17 21.75
N PRO A 297 19.30 -18.51 21.57
CA PRO A 297 20.19 -19.30 20.71
C PRO A 297 19.62 -19.72 19.34
N VAL A 298 18.47 -19.21 18.91
CA VAL A 298 17.94 -19.56 17.57
C VAL A 298 18.82 -18.94 16.47
N ASP A 299 18.88 -19.60 15.31
CA ASP A 299 19.43 -19.03 14.07
C ASP A 299 18.28 -18.39 13.27
N LYS A 300 17.18 -19.14 13.11
CA LYS A 300 15.88 -18.64 12.69
C LYS A 300 14.80 -19.19 13.61
N LEU A 301 13.79 -18.38 13.90
CA LEU A 301 12.55 -18.77 14.55
C LEU A 301 11.39 -18.32 13.67
N TYR A 302 10.66 -19.29 13.16
CA TYR A 302 9.43 -19.10 12.42
C TYR A 302 8.24 -19.32 13.34
N LEU A 303 7.26 -18.43 13.25
CA LEU A 303 6.01 -18.47 14.00
C LEU A 303 4.85 -18.36 13.03
N PHE A 304 4.00 -19.37 12.97
CA PHE A 304 2.83 -19.40 12.10
C PHE A 304 1.55 -19.42 12.93
N TYR A 305 0.67 -18.48 12.63
CA TYR A 305 -0.70 -18.42 13.13
C TYR A 305 -1.62 -18.93 12.02
N ILE A 306 -2.25 -20.07 12.25
CA ILE A 306 -3.15 -20.74 11.32
C ILE A 306 -4.55 -20.66 11.91
N LEU A 307 -5.46 -20.03 11.18
CA LEU A 307 -6.84 -19.80 11.61
C LEU A 307 -7.76 -20.70 10.79
N GLU A 308 -8.43 -21.61 11.48
CA GLU A 308 -9.45 -22.48 10.92
C GLU A 308 -10.84 -22.02 11.35
N PRO A 309 -11.70 -21.54 10.43
CA PRO A 309 -13.07 -21.21 10.75
C PRO A 309 -13.85 -22.43 11.28
N LYS A 310 -14.54 -22.28 12.40
CA LYS A 310 -15.44 -23.30 13.00
C LYS A 310 -16.89 -22.80 13.09
N GLY A 311 -17.25 -21.82 12.25
CA GLY A 311 -18.53 -21.09 12.22
C GLY A 311 -18.30 -19.63 11.86
N GLU A 312 -19.35 -18.80 11.94
CA GLU A 312 -19.26 -17.35 11.67
C GLU A 312 -18.48 -16.62 12.79
N ASP A 313 -18.73 -16.93 14.06
CA ASP A 313 -18.11 -16.24 15.21
C ASP A 313 -17.18 -17.15 16.04
N LYS A 314 -16.60 -18.18 15.41
CA LYS A 314 -15.73 -19.12 16.10
C LYS A 314 -14.57 -19.56 15.22
N THR A 315 -13.37 -19.43 15.76
CA THR A 315 -12.12 -19.74 15.07
C THR A 315 -11.25 -20.63 15.92
N LEU A 316 -10.73 -21.71 15.35
CA LEU A 316 -9.62 -22.46 15.94
C LEU A 316 -8.32 -21.79 15.50
N LEU A 317 -7.60 -21.21 16.46
CA LEU A 317 -6.25 -20.69 16.28
C LEU A 317 -5.24 -21.80 16.61
N LYS A 318 -4.48 -22.22 15.60
CA LYS A 318 -3.33 -23.10 15.75
C LYS A 318 -2.05 -22.29 15.54
N VAL A 319 -1.17 -22.31 16.52
CA VAL A 319 0.12 -21.62 16.47
C VAL A 319 1.24 -22.64 16.41
N GLU A 320 2.08 -22.55 15.38
CA GLU A 320 3.21 -23.44 15.15
C GLU A 320 4.53 -22.68 15.23
N GLN A 321 5.50 -23.21 15.98
CA GLN A 321 6.86 -22.69 15.99
C GLN A 321 7.82 -23.68 15.35
N TYR A 322 8.72 -23.15 14.51
CA TYR A 322 9.86 -23.87 13.97
C TYR A 322 11.13 -23.08 14.25
N TRP A 323 12.14 -23.70 14.84
CA TRP A 323 13.44 -23.07 15.01
C TRP A 323 14.55 -23.85 14.34
N THR A 324 15.57 -23.14 13.91
CA THR A 324 16.82 -23.70 13.42
C THR A 324 17.97 -23.29 14.35
N THR A 325 19.03 -24.09 14.33
CA THR A 325 20.28 -23.81 15.05
C THR A 325 21.44 -24.08 14.11
N ARG A 326 22.43 -23.19 14.11
CA ARG A 326 23.58 -23.28 13.21
C ARG A 326 24.78 -23.94 13.87
N THR A 327 25.03 -23.62 15.14
CA THR A 327 26.24 -24.03 15.88
C THR A 327 25.95 -25.14 16.91
N LEU A 328 27.00 -25.87 17.30
CA LEU A 328 26.91 -26.89 18.38
C LEU A 328 26.49 -26.27 19.71
N LEU A 329 26.93 -25.05 20.01
CA LEU A 329 26.54 -24.32 21.22
C LEU A 329 25.03 -24.01 21.21
N GLN A 330 24.50 -23.52 20.08
CA GLN A 330 23.06 -23.27 19.94
C GLN A 330 22.24 -24.55 20.10
N LYS A 331 22.70 -25.66 19.49
CA LYS A 331 22.07 -26.99 19.64
C LYS A 331 22.04 -27.45 21.10
N LEU A 332 23.16 -27.29 21.82
CA LEU A 332 23.25 -27.64 23.23
C LEU A 332 22.31 -26.77 24.08
N LEU A 333 22.31 -25.45 23.86
CA LEU A 333 21.41 -24.53 24.58
C LEU A 333 19.94 -24.86 24.32
N MET A 334 19.56 -25.13 23.06
CA MET A 334 18.19 -25.52 22.71
C MET A 334 17.77 -26.87 23.29
N ALA A 335 18.72 -27.78 23.57
CA ALA A 335 18.43 -29.03 24.26
C ALA A 335 18.12 -28.86 25.76
N THR A 336 18.28 -27.66 26.33
CA THR A 336 18.01 -27.34 27.74
C THR A 336 16.63 -26.67 27.94
N ILE A 337 16.53 -25.75 28.91
CA ILE A 337 15.31 -24.99 29.28
C ILE A 337 14.98 -23.92 28.24
N ALA A 338 15.93 -23.53 27.37
CA ALA A 338 15.76 -22.48 26.38
C ALA A 338 14.52 -22.70 25.48
N LYS A 339 14.27 -23.95 25.04
CA LYS A 339 13.07 -24.29 24.25
C LYS A 339 11.77 -23.95 24.99
N ASN A 340 11.71 -24.21 26.29
CA ASN A 340 10.53 -23.94 27.10
C ASN A 340 10.36 -22.43 27.36
N GLN A 341 11.46 -21.68 27.45
CA GLN A 341 11.42 -20.23 27.62
C GLN A 341 10.91 -19.51 26.37
N ILE A 342 11.37 -19.92 25.18
CA ILE A 342 10.93 -19.34 23.89
C ILE A 342 9.41 -19.47 23.74
N SER A 343 8.85 -20.65 23.99
CA SER A 343 7.40 -20.87 23.87
C SER A 343 6.60 -20.25 25.03
N LYS A 344 7.20 -20.00 26.20
CA LYS A 344 6.49 -19.42 27.35
C LYS A 344 5.97 -18.01 27.09
N GLY A 345 6.76 -17.18 26.40
CA GLY A 345 6.33 -15.82 26.01
C GLY A 345 5.13 -15.88 25.07
N LEU A 346 5.20 -16.77 24.07
CA LEU A 346 4.09 -17.00 23.14
C LEU A 346 2.82 -17.47 23.86
N ILE A 347 2.93 -18.48 24.74
CA ILE A 347 1.76 -18.99 25.51
C ILE A 347 1.10 -17.85 26.29
N ALA A 348 1.89 -17.01 26.98
CA ALA A 348 1.37 -15.89 27.75
C ALA A 348 0.65 -14.85 26.86
N ALA A 349 1.20 -14.55 25.68
CA ALA A 349 0.59 -13.64 24.72
C ALA A 349 -0.74 -14.19 24.18
N ILE A 350 -0.77 -15.49 23.82
CA ILE A 350 -1.99 -16.15 23.33
C ILE A 350 -3.06 -16.27 24.44
N ASP A 351 -2.67 -16.56 25.68
CA ASP A 351 -3.59 -16.57 26.81
C ASP A 351 -4.19 -15.17 27.08
N LYS A 352 -3.42 -14.11 26.85
CA LYS A 352 -3.91 -12.72 26.95
C LYS A 352 -4.85 -12.38 25.80
N LEU A 353 -4.52 -12.79 24.57
CA LEU A 353 -5.40 -12.65 23.41
C LEU A 353 -6.74 -13.35 23.63
N GLU A 354 -6.74 -14.57 24.17
CA GLU A 354 -7.96 -15.30 24.51
C GLU A 354 -8.83 -14.54 25.54
N ARG A 355 -8.21 -13.97 26.58
CA ARG A 355 -8.93 -13.14 27.56
C ARG A 355 -9.52 -11.89 26.92
N LEU A 356 -8.77 -11.22 26.05
CA LEU A 356 -9.21 -10.03 25.32
C LEU A 356 -10.45 -10.33 24.47
N VAL A 357 -10.43 -11.42 23.71
CA VAL A 357 -11.57 -11.90 22.90
C VAL A 357 -12.79 -12.18 23.79
N ASN A 358 -12.60 -12.90 24.90
CA ASN A 358 -13.69 -13.26 25.80
C ASN A 358 -14.31 -12.05 26.53
N GLN A 359 -13.51 -11.04 26.86
CA GLN A 359 -13.99 -9.80 27.51
C GLN A 359 -14.85 -8.96 26.57
N ASN A 360 -14.48 -8.83 25.29
CA ASN A 360 -15.24 -7.99 24.36
C ASN A 360 -16.57 -8.59 23.91
N LYS A 361 -16.70 -9.93 23.90
CA LYS A 361 -18.01 -10.59 23.76
C LYS A 361 -19.02 -10.17 24.83
N THR A 362 -18.55 -9.89 26.05
CA THR A 362 -19.41 -9.46 27.16
C THR A 362 -19.87 -8.00 27.01
N ASN A 363 -19.11 -7.19 26.27
CA ASN A 363 -19.35 -5.75 26.09
C ASN A 363 -20.01 -5.37 24.74
N SER A 364 -20.23 -6.33 23.84
CA SER A 364 -20.82 -6.14 22.49
C SER A 364 -20.15 -5.02 21.67
N LYS A 365 -18.85 -4.80 21.85
CA LYS A 365 -18.04 -3.84 21.09
C LYS A 365 -17.04 -4.60 20.22
N SER A 366 -16.91 -4.21 18.94
CA SER A 366 -15.84 -4.72 18.08
C SER A 366 -14.46 -4.38 18.66
N LEU A 367 -13.54 -5.34 18.58
CA LEU A 367 -12.16 -5.20 19.04
C LEU A 367 -11.38 -4.17 18.22
N LEU A 368 -11.82 -3.89 16.99
CA LEU A 368 -11.15 -3.05 16.00
C LEU A 368 -11.39 -1.53 16.17
N ASN A 369 -12.14 -1.13 17.21
CA ASN A 369 -12.41 0.28 17.51
C ASN A 369 -11.44 0.88 18.55
N TYR A 370 -10.36 0.17 18.91
CA TYR A 370 -9.30 0.60 19.82
C TYR A 370 -7.99 0.70 19.05
#